data_AF-A0A947HF24-F1
#
_entry.id   AF-A0A947HF24-F1
#
_cell.length_a   1.000
_cell.length_b   1.000
_cell.length_c   1.000
_cell.angle_alpha   90.00
_cell.angle_beta   90.00
_cell.angle_gamma   90.00
#
_symmetry.space_group_name_H-M   'P 1'
#
loop_
_entity.id
_entity.type
_entity.pdbx_description
1 polymer ?
#
loop_
_entity_poly.entity_id
_entity_poly.type
_entity_poly.pdbx_seq_one_letter_code
_entity_poly.pdbx_strand_id
1 'polypeptide(L)'
;MTSLHPFVHFFVSQHPDWLINVLQRFYPLNIAQIESYLHWFDASGWYANTRLNWSKEMLIKYKDAIGLNYLPDPDQESGCKWWIPDLFQAHPEYYPLPDLIMSDFWVWDEVTIDQWTHSLDTYPPKWDDDWKGFDYPAWESLCLNPKVQWTPNLLEKNKTKLNWAELSKSLSLPWSEAELMPFEDHWFWPGFEKNKNIIWSKNMLTKHVDEINWFYFSDHAQILGDPLVFEDYAEKIDWKEIYLNPHIRWDLGLLEKYWEYLDWQTMSKTHNPYFPWSERFIEENKHRISFPNLSGNAHIGIPWSHDFIFKYIEAWDIPALIGNPSIPWTDELIDELYQMANKHSSQIKMNDFPGMSEEKMNEIKKYAIYSDKRRLNAEFCKNTRLKWSVSLIKKYATSFDSYHWEILANNASVPWDHDFFLSFFGQIQQINISLIQRLWDRLFAPYLTDKLVLEILEEITPRLPRLNDLAV
;
A
#
# COMPACT_ATOMS: atom_id res chain seq x y z
N MET A 1 -13.52 45.41 3.31
CA MET A 1 -14.07 44.43 2.35
C MET A 1 -13.01 43.35 2.23
N THR A 2 -13.24 42.22 2.86
CA THR A 2 -12.28 41.14 3.04
C THR A 2 -11.82 40.60 1.68
N SER A 3 -10.50 40.54 1.47
CA SER A 3 -9.85 39.92 0.30
C SER A 3 -9.90 38.39 0.31
N LEU A 4 -10.76 37.81 1.15
CA LEU A 4 -10.93 36.37 1.30
C LEU A 4 -11.65 35.81 0.06
N HIS A 5 -11.14 34.69 -0.45
CA HIS A 5 -11.87 33.92 -1.45
C HIS A 5 -13.29 33.61 -0.93
N PRO A 6 -14.37 33.78 -1.71
CA PRO A 6 -15.75 33.61 -1.23
C PRO A 6 -16.00 32.28 -0.52
N PHE A 7 -15.37 31.21 -1.01
CA PHE A 7 -15.39 29.90 -0.38
C PHE A 7 -14.77 29.89 1.03
N VAL A 8 -13.58 30.49 1.21
CA VAL A 8 -12.93 30.56 2.52
C VAL A 8 -13.75 31.45 3.47
N HIS A 9 -14.29 32.55 2.97
CA HIS A 9 -15.16 33.45 3.74
C HIS A 9 -16.41 32.72 4.27
N PHE A 10 -17.00 31.80 3.50
CA PHE A 10 -18.12 30.97 3.95
C PHE A 10 -17.76 30.18 5.22
N PHE A 11 -16.59 29.52 5.25
CA PHE A 11 -16.15 28.75 6.43
C PHE A 11 -15.77 29.63 7.62
N VAL A 12 -15.07 30.75 7.37
CA VAL A 12 -14.77 31.73 8.43
C VAL A 12 -16.04 32.23 9.11
N SER A 13 -17.10 32.44 8.33
CA SER A 13 -18.37 32.98 8.82
C SER A 13 -19.26 31.96 9.52
N GLN A 14 -19.36 30.74 8.97
CA GLN A 14 -20.38 29.76 9.35
C GLN A 14 -19.82 28.53 10.08
N HIS A 15 -18.53 28.22 9.90
CA HIS A 15 -17.90 26.99 10.39
C HIS A 15 -16.46 27.21 10.93
N PRO A 16 -16.26 28.09 11.92
CA PRO A 16 -14.93 28.40 12.45
C PRO A 16 -14.25 27.20 13.13
N ASP A 17 -14.99 26.37 13.87
CA ASP A 17 -14.45 25.17 14.54
C ASP A 17 -13.92 24.16 13.52
N TRP A 18 -14.56 24.10 12.38
CA TRP A 18 -14.16 23.21 11.29
C TRP A 18 -12.89 23.73 10.62
N LEU A 19 -12.82 25.03 10.35
CA LEU A 19 -11.69 25.65 9.65
C LEU A 19 -10.40 25.57 10.47
N ILE A 20 -10.47 25.78 11.79
CA ILE A 20 -9.29 25.66 12.65
C ILE A 20 -8.71 24.25 12.67
N ASN A 21 -9.58 23.22 12.70
CA ASN A 21 -9.19 21.81 12.67
C ASN A 21 -8.48 21.43 11.36
N VAL A 22 -8.95 21.98 10.25
CA VAL A 22 -8.35 21.76 8.93
C VAL A 22 -7.00 22.48 8.83
N LEU A 23 -6.89 23.72 9.31
CA LEU A 23 -5.65 24.50 9.30
C LEU A 23 -4.55 23.83 10.14
N GLN A 24 -4.83 23.45 11.38
CA GLN A 24 -3.80 22.87 12.27
C GLN A 24 -3.22 21.55 11.75
N ARG A 25 -4.01 20.81 10.97
CA ARG A 25 -3.67 19.47 10.50
C ARG A 25 -2.92 19.45 9.17
N PHE A 26 -3.14 20.44 8.32
CA PHE A 26 -2.61 20.40 6.95
C PHE A 26 -1.81 21.64 6.54
N TYR A 27 -1.97 22.77 7.22
CA TYR A 27 -1.20 23.98 6.90
C TYR A 27 0.18 23.90 7.58
N PRO A 28 1.28 24.23 6.87
CA PRO A 28 2.62 24.26 7.44
C PRO A 28 2.82 25.49 8.32
N LEU A 29 2.14 25.55 9.46
CA LEU A 29 2.26 26.66 10.41
C LEU A 29 3.70 26.77 10.90
N ASN A 30 4.24 27.98 10.88
CA ASN A 30 5.54 28.24 11.48
C ASN A 30 5.44 28.28 13.01
N ILE A 31 6.59 28.23 13.67
CA ILE A 31 6.68 28.13 15.13
C ILE A 31 5.95 29.30 15.83
N ALA A 32 6.15 30.53 15.36
CA ALA A 32 5.52 31.71 15.96
C ALA A 32 3.99 31.67 15.87
N GLN A 33 3.46 31.13 14.77
CA GLN A 33 2.03 30.91 14.58
C GLN A 33 1.49 29.83 15.54
N ILE A 34 2.20 28.70 15.66
CA ILE A 34 1.81 27.61 16.58
C ILE A 34 1.76 28.13 18.02
N GLU A 35 2.78 28.86 18.46
CA GLU A 35 2.84 29.39 19.83
C GLU A 35 1.75 30.42 20.10
N SER A 36 1.44 31.28 19.13
CA SER A 36 0.41 32.33 19.27
C SER A 36 -1.01 31.77 19.40
N TYR A 37 -1.27 30.63 18.76
CA TYR A 37 -2.61 30.02 18.67
C TYR A 37 -2.74 28.68 19.39
N LEU A 38 -1.74 28.31 20.19
CA LEU A 38 -1.62 27.01 20.86
C LEU A 38 -2.87 26.62 21.66
N HIS A 39 -3.50 27.59 22.32
CA HIS A 39 -4.66 27.38 23.20
C HIS A 39 -5.96 27.02 22.44
N TRP A 40 -5.96 27.13 21.11
CA TRP A 40 -7.10 26.81 20.25
C TRP A 40 -6.87 25.59 19.36
N PHE A 41 -5.69 24.97 19.46
CA PHE A 41 -5.33 23.78 18.70
C PHE A 41 -5.41 22.51 19.57
N ASP A 42 -5.72 21.39 18.92
CA ASP A 42 -5.70 20.06 19.50
C ASP A 42 -4.36 19.40 19.18
N ALA A 43 -3.67 18.90 20.21
CA ALA A 43 -2.38 18.22 20.08
C ALA A 43 -2.44 17.03 19.09
N SER A 44 -3.59 16.37 18.96
CA SER A 44 -3.79 15.29 17.98
C SER A 44 -3.67 15.76 16.52
N GLY A 45 -3.96 17.04 16.27
CA GLY A 45 -3.86 17.68 14.95
C GLY A 45 -2.42 17.92 14.50
N TRP A 46 -1.48 18.17 15.42
CA TRP A 46 -0.08 18.46 15.10
C TRP A 46 0.73 17.21 14.78
N TYR A 47 0.51 16.12 15.50
CA TYR A 47 1.11 14.82 15.19
C TYR A 47 0.77 14.41 13.74
N ALA A 48 -0.48 14.62 13.33
CA ALA A 48 -0.93 14.26 11.99
C ALA A 48 -0.43 15.21 10.89
N ASN A 49 0.14 16.37 11.24
CA ASN A 49 0.60 17.37 10.28
C ASN A 49 2.07 17.14 9.91
N THR A 50 2.28 16.34 8.86
CA THR A 50 3.61 16.01 8.32
C THR A 50 4.33 17.19 7.67
N ARG A 51 3.70 18.38 7.59
CA ARG A 51 4.27 19.58 6.97
C ARG A 51 4.83 20.57 8.01
N LEU A 52 4.74 20.26 9.30
CA LEU A 52 5.35 21.09 10.36
C LEU A 52 6.86 20.89 10.42
N ASN A 53 7.60 21.98 10.52
CA ASN A 53 9.05 21.95 10.70
C ASN A 53 9.41 22.01 12.20
N TRP A 54 9.70 20.86 12.79
CA TRP A 54 10.05 20.74 14.21
C TRP A 54 11.51 21.08 14.45
N SER A 55 11.79 22.12 15.25
CA SER A 55 13.14 22.37 15.77
C SER A 55 13.46 21.46 16.96
N LYS A 56 14.75 21.29 17.25
CA LYS A 56 15.23 20.54 18.43
C LYS A 56 14.60 21.06 19.73
N GLU A 57 14.52 22.37 19.89
CA GLU A 57 13.96 23.05 21.05
C GLU A 57 12.46 22.79 21.20
N MET A 58 11.73 22.74 20.08
CA MET A 58 10.28 22.46 20.06
C MET A 58 9.97 21.02 20.46
N LEU A 59 10.74 20.05 19.93
CA LEU A 59 10.57 18.64 20.31
C LEU A 59 10.80 18.45 21.81
N ILE A 60 11.80 19.13 22.38
CA ILE A 60 12.07 19.09 23.82
C ILE A 60 10.93 19.74 24.62
N LYS A 61 10.41 20.88 24.17
CA LYS A 61 9.37 21.65 24.86
C LYS A 61 8.00 20.95 24.83
N TYR A 62 7.67 20.26 23.74
CA TYR A 62 6.34 19.71 23.50
C TYR A 62 6.28 18.17 23.43
N LYS A 63 7.39 17.48 23.76
CA LYS A 63 7.50 16.00 23.75
C LYS A 63 6.34 15.25 24.40
N ASP A 64 5.83 15.77 25.52
CA ASP A 64 4.80 15.12 26.34
C ASP A 64 3.40 15.33 25.73
N ALA A 65 3.22 16.41 24.96
CA ALA A 65 1.99 16.70 24.22
C ALA A 65 1.95 16.02 22.84
N ILE A 66 3.11 15.82 22.19
CA ILE A 66 3.22 15.26 20.83
C ILE A 66 3.33 13.72 20.85
N GLY A 67 3.80 13.14 21.96
CA GLY A 67 4.09 11.70 22.05
C GLY A 67 5.27 11.32 21.15
N LEU A 68 6.50 11.42 21.67
CA LEU A 68 7.76 11.21 20.93
C LEU A 68 7.83 9.90 20.11
N ASN A 69 7.09 8.87 20.48
CA ASN A 69 7.01 7.58 19.78
C ASN A 69 6.36 7.67 18.38
N TYR A 70 5.88 8.85 17.99
CA TYR A 70 5.15 9.07 16.75
C TYR A 70 5.82 10.07 15.81
N LEU A 71 7.05 10.52 16.12
CA LEU A 71 7.84 11.35 15.19
C LEU A 71 8.30 10.51 13.99
N PRO A 72 8.22 11.04 12.76
CA PRO A 72 8.60 10.29 11.57
C PRO A 72 10.10 9.99 11.56
N ASP A 73 10.41 8.79 11.08
CA ASP A 73 11.75 8.25 10.88
C ASP A 73 12.64 9.22 10.09
N PRO A 74 13.90 9.50 10.50
CA PRO A 74 14.85 10.30 9.74
C PRO A 74 15.13 9.79 8.32
N ASP A 75 14.85 8.51 8.04
CA ASP A 75 15.02 7.89 6.71
C ASP A 75 13.83 8.12 5.75
N GLN A 76 12.71 8.65 6.26
CA GLN A 76 11.68 9.24 5.41
C GLN A 76 12.15 10.65 5.05
N GLU A 77 11.95 11.11 3.80
CA GLU A 77 12.32 12.45 3.30
C GLU A 77 11.70 13.66 4.07
N SER A 78 11.18 13.45 5.28
CA SER A 78 10.61 14.39 6.24
C SER A 78 11.62 15.15 7.14
N GLY A 79 12.92 15.06 6.90
CA GLY A 79 13.83 16.17 7.25
C GLY A 79 14.35 16.25 8.69
N CYS A 80 14.35 15.18 9.49
CA CYS A 80 15.18 15.12 10.69
C CYS A 80 16.58 14.58 10.37
N LYS A 81 17.51 15.45 9.95
CA LYS A 81 18.91 15.07 9.68
C LYS A 81 19.77 15.09 10.95
N TRP A 82 20.01 13.93 11.57
CA TRP A 82 20.83 13.81 12.78
C TRP A 82 22.23 13.20 12.50
N TRP A 83 22.56 12.90 11.23
CA TRP A 83 23.76 12.17 10.82
C TRP A 83 24.81 13.11 10.18
N ILE A 84 26.04 13.19 10.72
CA ILE A 84 27.15 14.02 10.19
C ILE A 84 28.46 13.20 10.13
N PRO A 85 28.99 12.90 8.92
CA PRO A 85 30.22 12.11 8.71
C PRO A 85 31.50 12.65 9.38
N ASP A 86 31.65 13.98 9.47
CA ASP A 86 32.86 14.63 10.02
C ASP A 86 33.03 14.40 11.54
N LEU A 87 31.94 14.09 12.25
CA LEU A 87 31.96 13.83 13.69
C LEU A 87 32.54 12.45 14.02
N PHE A 88 32.38 11.47 13.11
CA PHE A 88 32.85 10.09 13.29
C PHE A 88 34.36 9.96 13.13
N GLN A 89 34.97 10.64 12.13
CA GLN A 89 36.43 10.61 11.93
C GLN A 89 37.22 11.13 13.13
N ALA A 90 36.64 12.04 13.90
CA ALA A 90 37.28 12.63 15.08
C ALA A 90 37.15 11.75 16.34
N HIS A 91 36.10 10.93 16.44
CA HIS A 91 35.75 10.17 17.64
C HIS A 91 35.08 8.82 17.35
N PRO A 92 35.83 7.82 16.84
CA PRO A 92 35.31 6.50 16.51
C PRO A 92 34.78 5.71 17.72
N GLU A 93 35.15 6.10 18.94
CA GLU A 93 34.69 5.51 20.20
C GLU A 93 33.21 5.75 20.53
N TYR A 94 32.56 6.74 19.90
CA TYR A 94 31.16 7.10 20.16
C TYR A 94 30.14 6.41 19.25
N TYR A 95 30.58 5.61 18.27
CA TYR A 95 29.70 5.01 17.28
C TYR A 95 29.90 3.49 17.20
N PRO A 96 28.83 2.69 17.19
CA PRO A 96 28.89 1.25 16.96
C PRO A 96 29.44 0.94 15.55
N LEU A 97 30.36 -0.03 15.44
CA LEU A 97 30.86 -0.49 14.14
C LEU A 97 29.73 -1.00 13.20
N PRO A 98 28.67 -1.67 13.70
CA PRO A 98 27.49 -2.00 12.90
C PRO A 98 26.84 -0.79 12.20
N ASP A 99 26.74 0.36 12.86
CA ASP A 99 26.12 1.56 12.29
C ASP A 99 26.96 2.13 11.13
N LEU A 100 28.29 2.05 11.24
CA LEU A 100 29.19 2.40 10.13
C LEU A 100 29.01 1.43 8.97
N ILE A 101 28.93 0.13 9.28
CA ILE A 101 28.70 -0.91 8.25
C ILE A 101 27.42 -0.60 7.49
N MET A 102 26.33 -0.29 8.18
CA MET A 102 25.03 -0.02 7.57
C MET A 102 24.92 1.37 6.92
N SER A 103 25.92 2.23 7.07
CA SER A 103 25.87 3.59 6.56
C SER A 103 25.99 3.71 5.04
N ASP A 104 25.37 4.75 4.49
CA ASP A 104 25.37 5.07 3.07
C ASP A 104 26.69 5.66 2.57
N PHE A 105 27.61 5.96 3.47
CA PHE A 105 28.81 6.76 3.20
C PHE A 105 30.05 5.92 2.95
N TRP A 106 29.96 4.61 3.14
CA TRP A 106 31.06 3.67 3.00
C TRP A 106 30.78 2.58 1.97
N VAL A 107 31.79 2.28 1.16
CA VAL A 107 31.76 1.19 0.20
C VAL A 107 32.52 0.02 0.80
N TRP A 108 31.83 -1.10 1.01
CA TRP A 108 32.42 -2.33 1.53
C TRP A 108 32.77 -3.26 0.37
N ASP A 109 33.99 -3.13 -0.13
CA ASP A 109 34.60 -4.00 -1.12
C ASP A 109 35.77 -4.81 -0.52
N GLU A 110 36.45 -5.60 -1.35
CA GLU A 110 37.56 -6.45 -0.90
C GLU A 110 38.71 -5.65 -0.26
N VAL A 111 39.08 -4.50 -0.83
CA VAL A 111 40.16 -3.64 -0.30
C VAL A 111 39.78 -3.10 1.07
N THR A 112 38.55 -2.65 1.18
CA THR A 112 38.03 -2.02 2.37
C THR A 112 37.86 -3.02 3.51
N ILE A 113 37.31 -4.20 3.23
CA ILE A 113 37.17 -5.27 4.23
C ILE A 113 38.55 -5.73 4.72
N ASP A 114 39.55 -5.79 3.84
CA ASP A 114 40.91 -6.13 4.23
C ASP A 114 41.53 -5.10 5.20
N GLN A 115 41.30 -3.81 4.95
CA GLN A 115 41.77 -2.73 5.84
C GLN A 115 41.13 -2.83 7.23
N TRP A 116 39.86 -3.23 7.29
CA TRP A 116 39.08 -3.29 8.53
C TRP A 116 39.06 -4.68 9.19
N THR A 117 39.74 -5.67 8.63
CA THR A 117 39.68 -7.07 9.10
C THR A 117 39.98 -7.20 10.59
N HIS A 118 41.00 -6.49 11.11
CA HIS A 118 41.31 -6.53 12.53
C HIS A 118 40.16 -6.03 13.41
N SER A 119 39.53 -4.93 13.02
CA SER A 119 38.38 -4.36 13.72
C SER A 119 37.16 -5.27 13.65
N LEU A 120 36.90 -5.87 12.48
CA LEU A 120 35.80 -6.83 12.28
C LEU A 120 35.97 -8.09 13.14
N ASP A 121 37.21 -8.58 13.28
CA ASP A 121 37.54 -9.78 14.07
C ASP A 121 37.52 -9.54 15.58
N THR A 122 37.80 -8.31 16.03
CA THR A 122 37.97 -7.97 17.45
C THR A 122 36.81 -7.20 18.06
N TYR A 123 35.81 -6.80 17.27
CA TYR A 123 34.63 -6.09 17.76
C TYR A 123 33.87 -6.95 18.78
N PRO A 124 33.77 -6.52 20.04
CA PRO A 124 33.14 -7.32 21.09
C PRO A 124 31.62 -7.31 20.88
N PRO A 125 30.93 -8.46 20.97
CA PRO A 125 29.47 -8.45 21.06
C PRO A 125 29.08 -7.75 22.36
N LYS A 126 28.47 -6.56 22.29
CA LYS A 126 27.97 -5.87 23.49
C LYS A 126 26.50 -6.21 23.69
N TRP A 127 26.15 -6.67 24.88
CA TRP A 127 24.76 -6.69 25.32
C TRP A 127 24.45 -5.32 25.95
N ASP A 128 23.51 -4.58 25.38
CA ASP A 128 22.98 -3.36 26.02
C ASP A 128 21.58 -3.68 26.57
N ASP A 129 21.41 -3.53 27.89
CA ASP A 129 20.14 -3.83 28.58
C ASP A 129 19.09 -2.72 28.38
N ASP A 130 19.49 -1.51 27.97
CA ASP A 130 18.61 -0.34 27.82
C ASP A 130 18.08 -0.18 26.38
N TRP A 131 18.83 -0.68 25.39
CA TRP A 131 18.42 -0.71 23.99
C TRP A 131 17.87 -2.10 23.63
N LYS A 132 16.56 -2.21 23.38
CA LYS A 132 15.94 -3.45 22.88
C LYS A 132 16.32 -3.72 21.40
N GLY A 133 17.59 -3.88 21.10
CA GLY A 133 18.12 -4.16 19.77
C GLY A 133 19.26 -5.19 19.80
N PHE A 134 19.37 -5.98 18.74
CA PHE A 134 20.44 -6.98 18.58
C PHE A 134 21.73 -6.27 18.14
N ASP A 135 22.75 -6.21 19.00
CA ASP A 135 24.12 -5.88 18.56
C ASP A 135 24.67 -7.11 17.82
N TYR A 136 24.51 -7.13 16.49
CA TYR A 136 25.03 -8.21 15.66
C TYR A 136 26.57 -8.13 15.62
N PRO A 137 27.30 -9.25 15.73
CA PRO A 137 28.73 -9.32 15.44
C PRO A 137 29.07 -8.59 14.13
N ALA A 138 30.23 -7.93 14.06
CA ALA A 138 30.59 -7.08 12.93
C ALA A 138 30.54 -7.81 11.57
N TRP A 139 30.90 -9.10 11.54
CA TRP A 139 30.78 -9.95 10.36
C TRP A 139 29.33 -10.25 9.95
N GLU A 140 28.42 -10.35 10.91
CA GLU A 140 26.99 -10.54 10.65
C GLU A 140 26.37 -9.26 10.09
N SER A 141 26.73 -8.10 10.65
CA SER A 141 26.34 -6.78 10.11
C SER A 141 26.82 -6.60 8.65
N LEU A 142 28.01 -7.08 8.30
CA LEU A 142 28.47 -7.10 6.90
C LEU A 142 27.60 -8.01 6.02
N CYS A 143 27.24 -9.21 6.50
CA CYS A 143 26.41 -10.14 5.73
C CYS A 143 24.99 -9.60 5.49
N LEU A 144 24.47 -8.79 6.43
CA LEU A 144 23.17 -8.13 6.33
C LEU A 144 23.18 -6.90 5.41
N ASN A 145 24.34 -6.29 5.19
CA ASN A 145 24.44 -5.05 4.43
C ASN A 145 24.29 -5.30 2.91
N PRO A 146 23.21 -4.81 2.28
CA PRO A 146 22.97 -5.01 0.85
C PRO A 146 23.92 -4.20 -0.06
N LYS A 147 24.81 -3.39 0.49
CA LYS A 147 25.77 -2.58 -0.28
C LYS A 147 27.16 -3.21 -0.36
N VAL A 148 27.38 -4.31 0.37
CA VAL A 148 28.65 -5.06 0.30
C VAL A 148 28.78 -5.71 -1.07
N GLN A 149 29.92 -5.51 -1.71
CA GLN A 149 30.25 -6.08 -3.01
C GLN A 149 30.91 -7.45 -2.81
N TRP A 150 30.11 -8.50 -2.66
CA TRP A 150 30.64 -9.85 -2.47
C TRP A 150 31.25 -10.39 -3.77
N THR A 151 32.49 -10.87 -3.67
CA THR A 151 33.20 -11.57 -4.75
C THR A 151 33.52 -13.00 -4.32
N PRO A 152 33.71 -13.95 -5.26
CA PRO A 152 34.12 -15.31 -4.91
C PRO A 152 35.40 -15.37 -4.07
N ASN A 153 36.34 -14.45 -4.30
CA ASN A 153 37.58 -14.37 -3.51
C ASN A 153 37.31 -13.92 -2.06
N LEU A 154 36.45 -12.91 -1.88
CA LEU A 154 36.07 -12.41 -0.56
C LEU A 154 35.33 -13.48 0.26
N LEU A 155 34.45 -14.26 -0.40
CA LEU A 155 33.74 -15.38 0.20
C LEU A 155 34.71 -16.49 0.62
N GLU A 156 35.58 -16.93 -0.28
CA GLU A 156 36.54 -18.02 0.02
C GLU A 156 37.53 -17.63 1.12
N LYS A 157 38.06 -16.40 1.09
CA LYS A 157 39.02 -15.88 2.08
C LYS A 157 38.41 -15.83 3.48
N ASN A 158 37.12 -15.53 3.59
CA ASN A 158 36.45 -15.29 4.88
C ASN A 158 35.40 -16.34 5.25
N LYS A 159 35.29 -17.46 4.52
CA LYS A 159 34.21 -18.44 4.64
C LYS A 159 33.87 -18.93 6.06
N THR A 160 34.86 -18.99 6.94
CA THR A 160 34.68 -19.43 8.33
C THR A 160 34.11 -18.35 9.25
N LYS A 161 34.09 -17.10 8.81
CA LYS A 161 33.62 -15.92 9.55
C LYS A 161 32.24 -15.44 9.09
N LEU A 162 31.83 -15.84 7.89
CA LEU A 162 30.59 -15.38 7.27
C LEU A 162 29.37 -16.07 7.87
N ASN A 163 28.32 -15.28 8.08
CA ASN A 163 27.00 -15.81 8.39
C ASN A 163 26.31 -16.17 7.07
N TRP A 164 26.48 -17.44 6.65
CA TRP A 164 25.92 -17.95 5.39
C TRP A 164 24.39 -17.93 5.36
N ALA A 165 23.73 -18.03 6.52
CA ALA A 165 22.28 -17.93 6.59
C ALA A 165 21.78 -16.52 6.23
N GLU A 166 22.49 -15.48 6.68
CA GLU A 166 22.16 -14.08 6.31
C GLU A 166 22.56 -13.76 4.87
N LEU A 167 23.73 -14.22 4.41
CA LEU A 167 24.11 -14.06 3.00
C LEU A 167 23.12 -14.73 2.05
N SER A 168 22.55 -15.86 2.44
CA SER A 168 21.53 -16.55 1.63
C SER A 168 20.27 -15.67 1.43
N LYS A 169 19.91 -14.85 2.41
CA LYS A 169 18.76 -13.96 2.31
C LYS A 169 19.07 -12.66 1.54
N SER A 170 20.34 -12.41 1.24
CA SER A 170 20.76 -11.14 0.66
C SER A 170 20.26 -10.98 -0.78
N LEU A 171 19.62 -9.83 -1.06
CA LEU A 171 19.14 -9.46 -2.40
C LEU A 171 20.21 -8.77 -3.25
N SER A 172 21.35 -8.41 -2.66
CA SER A 172 22.36 -7.58 -3.31
C SER A 172 23.25 -8.32 -4.30
N LEU A 173 23.09 -9.64 -4.39
CA LEU A 173 23.95 -10.51 -5.16
C LEU A 173 23.15 -11.24 -6.23
N PRO A 174 23.40 -10.96 -7.53
CA PRO A 174 22.89 -11.78 -8.61
C PRO A 174 23.76 -13.04 -8.71
N TRP A 175 23.35 -14.07 -7.98
CA TRP A 175 24.08 -15.32 -7.91
C TRP A 175 23.83 -16.18 -9.16
N SER A 176 24.89 -16.54 -9.91
CA SER A 176 24.81 -17.58 -10.94
C SER A 176 25.30 -18.92 -10.41
N GLU A 177 25.08 -19.98 -11.17
CA GLU A 177 25.61 -21.32 -10.86
C GLU A 177 27.12 -21.29 -10.55
N ALA A 178 27.90 -20.48 -11.29
CA ALA A 178 29.35 -20.41 -11.14
C ALA A 178 29.79 -19.83 -9.78
N GLU A 179 28.99 -18.93 -9.18
CA GLU A 179 29.28 -18.36 -7.86
C GLU A 179 28.68 -19.17 -6.72
N LEU A 180 27.52 -19.82 -6.93
CA LEU A 180 26.83 -20.57 -5.86
C LEU A 180 27.42 -21.95 -5.64
N MET A 181 27.61 -22.72 -6.71
CA MET A 181 27.96 -24.13 -6.63
C MET A 181 29.30 -24.39 -5.92
N PRO A 182 30.34 -23.53 -6.01
CA PRO A 182 31.57 -23.73 -5.23
C PRO A 182 31.37 -23.71 -3.71
N PHE A 183 30.27 -23.11 -3.23
CA PHE A 183 29.94 -22.98 -1.80
C PHE A 183 28.61 -23.66 -1.44
N GLU A 184 28.13 -24.60 -2.25
CA GLU A 184 26.81 -25.25 -2.12
C GLU A 184 26.51 -25.81 -0.72
N ASP A 185 27.52 -26.37 -0.06
CA ASP A 185 27.38 -26.97 1.27
C ASP A 185 27.31 -25.93 2.41
N HIS A 186 27.64 -24.67 2.12
CA HIS A 186 27.59 -23.58 3.10
C HIS A 186 26.27 -22.81 3.01
N TRP A 187 25.64 -22.77 1.83
CA TRP A 187 24.41 -22.02 1.63
C TRP A 187 23.25 -22.59 2.44
N PHE A 188 22.48 -21.69 3.05
CA PHE A 188 21.18 -22.03 3.59
C PHE A 188 20.16 -21.88 2.45
N TRP A 189 19.94 -22.95 1.69
CA TRP A 189 19.04 -22.96 0.52
C TRP A 189 17.61 -22.45 0.80
N PRO A 190 16.96 -22.77 1.93
CA PRO A 190 15.69 -22.13 2.28
C PRO A 190 15.80 -20.62 2.52
N GLY A 191 17.00 -20.07 2.72
CA GLY A 191 17.23 -18.63 2.80
C GLY A 191 17.09 -17.89 1.47
N PHE A 192 17.16 -18.59 0.34
CA PHE A 192 17.07 -18.02 -1.01
C PHE A 192 15.65 -17.57 -1.41
N GLU A 193 14.64 -17.87 -0.60
CA GLU A 193 13.21 -17.58 -0.83
C GLU A 193 12.90 -16.17 -1.32
N LYS A 194 13.61 -15.14 -0.83
CA LYS A 194 13.33 -13.75 -1.23
C LYS A 194 14.23 -13.24 -2.35
N ASN A 195 15.27 -14.00 -2.72
CA ASN A 195 16.28 -13.55 -3.65
C ASN A 195 15.85 -13.74 -5.12
N LYS A 196 15.16 -12.73 -5.63
CA LYS A 196 14.71 -12.67 -7.04
C LYS A 196 15.84 -12.55 -8.07
N ASN A 197 17.08 -12.35 -7.63
CA ASN A 197 18.25 -12.17 -8.49
C ASN A 197 19.02 -13.48 -8.72
N ILE A 198 18.63 -14.60 -8.11
CA ILE A 198 19.24 -15.90 -8.37
C ILE A 198 18.94 -16.34 -9.80
N ILE A 199 20.01 -16.64 -10.55
CA ILE A 199 19.94 -17.20 -11.89
C ILE A 199 19.98 -18.73 -11.76
N TRP A 200 18.81 -19.31 -11.52
CA TRP A 200 18.65 -20.76 -11.40
C TRP A 200 19.04 -21.49 -12.69
N SER A 201 19.78 -22.58 -12.55
CA SER A 201 20.11 -23.51 -13.64
C SER A 201 19.45 -24.87 -13.40
N LYS A 202 19.29 -25.68 -14.46
CA LYS A 202 18.74 -27.04 -14.34
C LYS A 202 19.58 -27.92 -13.39
N ASN A 203 20.90 -27.72 -13.35
CA ASN A 203 21.78 -28.45 -12.45
C ASN A 203 21.47 -28.13 -10.99
N MET A 204 21.33 -26.83 -10.66
CA MET A 204 20.94 -26.39 -9.31
C MET A 204 19.59 -26.98 -8.90
N LEU A 205 18.58 -26.94 -9.79
CA LEU A 205 17.26 -27.52 -9.52
C LEU A 205 17.34 -29.02 -9.25
N THR A 206 18.11 -29.75 -10.06
CA THR A 206 18.22 -31.20 -9.94
C THR A 206 18.90 -31.60 -8.63
N LYS A 207 19.95 -30.87 -8.23
CA LYS A 207 20.73 -31.20 -7.04
C LYS A 207 20.04 -30.79 -5.73
N HIS A 208 19.34 -29.66 -5.74
CA HIS A 208 18.74 -29.06 -4.54
C HIS A 208 17.20 -29.09 -4.55
N VAL A 209 16.60 -30.00 -5.32
CA VAL A 209 15.14 -30.09 -5.54
C VAL A 209 14.30 -30.08 -4.25
N ASP A 210 14.80 -30.72 -3.20
CA ASP A 210 14.11 -30.85 -1.91
C ASP A 210 14.42 -29.71 -0.93
N GLU A 211 15.45 -28.91 -1.21
CA GLU A 211 15.85 -27.76 -0.39
C GLU A 211 15.25 -26.44 -0.92
N ILE A 212 14.81 -26.43 -2.17
CA ILE A 212 14.12 -25.31 -2.80
C ILE A 212 12.73 -25.14 -2.17
N ASN A 213 12.47 -23.93 -1.68
CA ASN A 213 11.11 -23.54 -1.37
C ASN A 213 10.35 -23.19 -2.66
N TRP A 214 9.51 -24.11 -3.11
CA TRP A 214 8.79 -24.02 -4.38
C TRP A 214 7.73 -22.91 -4.43
N PHE A 215 7.21 -22.46 -3.28
CA PHE A 215 6.29 -21.32 -3.23
C PHE A 215 6.97 -20.06 -3.78
N TYR A 216 8.12 -19.72 -3.20
CA TYR A 216 8.88 -18.54 -3.59
C TYR A 216 9.55 -18.71 -4.96
N PHE A 217 10.09 -19.90 -5.22
CA PHE A 217 10.66 -20.20 -6.53
C PHE A 217 9.66 -19.94 -7.66
N SER A 218 8.40 -20.35 -7.48
CA SER A 218 7.35 -20.18 -8.49
C SER A 218 7.02 -18.72 -8.77
N ASP A 219 7.09 -17.83 -7.78
CA ASP A 219 6.78 -16.38 -7.91
C ASP A 219 7.74 -15.62 -8.85
N HIS A 220 9.02 -16.01 -8.95
CA HIS A 220 10.01 -15.16 -9.64
C HIS A 220 11.17 -15.89 -10.35
N ALA A 221 11.29 -17.22 -10.26
CA ALA A 221 12.40 -17.92 -10.91
C ALA A 221 12.32 -17.79 -12.44
N GLN A 222 13.36 -17.21 -13.03
CA GLN A 222 13.44 -16.94 -14.47
C GLN A 222 13.43 -18.21 -15.32
N ILE A 223 14.00 -19.30 -14.80
CA ILE A 223 14.12 -20.59 -15.48
C ILE A 223 12.75 -21.20 -15.80
N LEU A 224 11.70 -20.87 -15.04
CA LEU A 224 10.33 -21.31 -15.33
C LEU A 224 9.76 -20.74 -16.64
N GLY A 225 10.43 -19.78 -17.28
CA GLY A 225 10.09 -19.37 -18.65
C GLY A 225 10.41 -20.42 -19.71
N ASP A 226 11.18 -21.46 -19.39
CA ASP A 226 11.46 -22.60 -20.27
C ASP A 226 10.41 -23.71 -20.08
N PRO A 227 9.62 -24.06 -21.12
CA PRO A 227 8.62 -25.13 -21.08
C PRO A 227 9.13 -26.48 -20.58
N LEU A 228 10.43 -26.78 -20.78
CA LEU A 228 11.03 -28.06 -20.37
C LEU A 228 11.08 -28.21 -18.85
N VAL A 229 11.10 -27.11 -18.09
CA VAL A 229 11.16 -27.13 -16.62
C VAL A 229 9.84 -27.59 -16.03
N PHE A 230 8.72 -27.22 -16.66
CA PHE A 230 7.40 -27.68 -16.22
C PHE A 230 7.25 -29.19 -16.34
N GLU A 231 7.87 -29.83 -17.32
CA GLU A 231 7.77 -31.28 -17.51
C GLU A 231 8.38 -32.05 -16.33
N ASP A 232 9.51 -31.57 -15.83
CA ASP A 232 10.25 -32.22 -14.76
C ASP A 232 9.69 -31.88 -13.36
N TYR A 233 9.05 -30.71 -13.19
CA TYR A 233 8.74 -30.15 -11.86
C TYR A 233 7.28 -29.69 -11.66
N ALA A 234 6.33 -30.02 -12.55
CA ALA A 234 4.93 -29.60 -12.43
C ALA A 234 4.27 -29.89 -11.08
N GLU A 235 4.59 -31.00 -10.44
CA GLU A 235 4.02 -31.37 -9.13
C GLU A 235 4.59 -30.56 -7.95
N LYS A 236 5.77 -29.97 -8.13
CA LYS A 236 6.44 -29.17 -7.11
C LYS A 236 6.12 -27.69 -7.27
N ILE A 237 5.94 -27.21 -8.50
CA ILE A 237 5.57 -25.83 -8.81
C ILE A 237 4.30 -25.43 -8.05
N ASP A 238 4.36 -24.27 -7.41
CA ASP A 238 3.18 -23.62 -6.86
C ASP A 238 2.47 -22.85 -7.98
N TRP A 239 1.40 -23.46 -8.49
CA TRP A 239 0.65 -22.93 -9.63
C TRP A 239 -0.15 -21.66 -9.33
N LYS A 240 -0.32 -21.34 -8.05
CA LYS A 240 -0.94 -20.09 -7.64
C LYS A 240 0.06 -18.94 -7.73
N GLU A 241 1.30 -19.16 -7.28
CA GLU A 241 2.35 -18.15 -7.32
C GLU A 241 2.94 -17.97 -8.73
N ILE A 242 3.07 -19.05 -9.52
CA ILE A 242 3.59 -18.98 -10.90
C ILE A 242 2.73 -18.08 -11.81
N TYR A 243 1.44 -17.92 -11.50
CA TYR A 243 0.55 -17.03 -12.23
C TYR A 243 1.10 -15.60 -12.23
N LEU A 244 1.74 -15.13 -11.16
CA LEU A 244 2.25 -13.77 -11.06
C LEU A 244 3.70 -13.61 -11.55
N ASN A 245 4.34 -14.72 -11.94
CA ASN A 245 5.72 -14.70 -12.36
C ASN A 245 5.88 -14.03 -13.75
N PRO A 246 6.63 -12.92 -13.84
CA PRO A 246 6.76 -12.13 -15.07
C PRO A 246 7.57 -12.82 -16.18
N HIS A 247 8.25 -13.92 -15.87
CA HIS A 247 9.05 -14.68 -16.84
C HIS A 247 8.23 -15.74 -17.59
N ILE A 248 7.00 -16.00 -17.14
CA ILE A 248 6.12 -16.99 -17.76
C ILE A 248 5.45 -16.42 -19.00
N ARG A 249 5.63 -17.11 -20.12
CA ARG A 249 4.92 -16.81 -21.36
C ARG A 249 3.66 -17.65 -21.43
N TRP A 250 2.57 -17.07 -20.95
CA TRP A 250 1.26 -17.71 -21.02
C TRP A 250 0.77 -17.79 -22.47
N ASP A 251 0.51 -19.00 -22.94
CA ASP A 251 -0.13 -19.28 -24.22
C ASP A 251 -1.16 -20.42 -24.10
N LEU A 252 -1.97 -20.62 -25.14
CA LEU A 252 -3.02 -21.65 -25.12
C LEU A 252 -2.44 -23.06 -24.96
N GLY A 253 -1.26 -23.35 -25.50
CA GLY A 253 -0.65 -24.68 -25.40
C GLY A 253 -0.21 -25.02 -23.97
N LEU A 254 0.40 -24.06 -23.27
CA LEU A 254 0.74 -24.20 -21.85
C LEU A 254 -0.52 -24.39 -21.01
N LEU A 255 -1.56 -23.58 -21.26
CA LEU A 255 -2.82 -23.64 -20.53
C LEU A 255 -3.53 -24.98 -20.75
N GLU A 256 -3.63 -25.45 -21.98
CA GLU A 256 -4.25 -26.75 -22.31
C GLU A 256 -3.51 -27.92 -21.64
N LYS A 257 -2.18 -27.86 -21.56
CA LYS A 257 -1.37 -28.93 -20.96
C LYS A 257 -1.51 -28.98 -19.44
N TYR A 258 -1.63 -27.83 -18.77
CA TYR A 258 -1.56 -27.74 -17.29
C TYR A 258 -2.82 -27.22 -16.60
N TRP A 259 -3.95 -27.15 -17.30
CA TRP A 259 -5.24 -26.65 -16.78
C TRP A 259 -5.74 -27.27 -15.47
N GLU A 260 -5.40 -28.52 -15.17
CA GLU A 260 -5.75 -29.21 -13.92
C GLU A 260 -4.93 -28.71 -12.72
N TYR A 261 -3.77 -28.10 -12.97
CA TYR A 261 -2.93 -27.50 -11.94
C TYR A 261 -3.29 -26.02 -11.68
N LEU A 262 -3.91 -25.35 -12.65
CA LEU A 262 -4.21 -23.92 -12.57
C LEU A 262 -5.25 -23.59 -11.49
N ASP A 263 -4.92 -22.64 -10.61
CA ASP A 263 -5.86 -22.06 -9.66
C ASP A 263 -6.73 -20.98 -10.35
N TRP A 264 -7.81 -21.44 -10.97
CA TRP A 264 -8.75 -20.58 -11.69
C TRP A 264 -9.38 -19.48 -10.81
N GLN A 265 -9.48 -19.67 -9.50
CA GLN A 265 -10.00 -18.65 -8.59
C GLN A 265 -9.01 -17.50 -8.46
N THR A 266 -7.74 -17.82 -8.20
CA THR A 266 -6.66 -16.82 -8.11
C THR A 266 -6.48 -16.10 -9.45
N MET A 267 -6.47 -16.83 -10.56
CA MET A 267 -6.31 -16.23 -11.89
C MET A 267 -7.44 -15.27 -12.24
N SER A 268 -8.69 -15.62 -11.89
CA SER A 268 -9.84 -14.75 -12.14
C SER A 268 -9.78 -13.47 -11.30
N LYS A 269 -9.32 -13.56 -10.05
CA LYS A 269 -9.28 -12.45 -9.09
C LYS A 269 -8.11 -11.51 -9.33
N THR A 270 -6.94 -12.06 -9.61
CA THR A 270 -5.69 -11.31 -9.57
C THR A 270 -5.35 -10.77 -10.95
N HIS A 271 -5.04 -9.48 -11.03
CA HIS A 271 -4.57 -8.86 -12.25
C HIS A 271 -3.15 -9.36 -12.56
N ASN A 272 -3.00 -10.07 -13.68
CA ASN A 272 -1.72 -10.44 -14.26
C ASN A 272 -1.63 -9.87 -15.67
N PRO A 273 -0.76 -8.88 -15.94
CA PRO A 273 -0.65 -8.24 -17.26
C PRO A 273 -0.13 -9.17 -18.37
N TYR A 274 0.41 -10.33 -18.01
CA TYR A 274 0.97 -11.30 -18.96
C TYR A 274 -0.05 -12.39 -19.36
N PHE A 275 -1.21 -12.45 -18.70
CA PHE A 275 -2.18 -13.51 -18.98
C PHE A 275 -3.03 -13.22 -20.23
N PRO A 276 -3.20 -14.18 -21.16
CA PRO A 276 -3.84 -13.97 -22.46
C PRO A 276 -5.37 -14.05 -22.36
N TRP A 277 -5.98 -13.24 -21.49
CA TRP A 277 -7.43 -13.08 -21.48
C TRP A 277 -7.93 -12.67 -22.88
N SER A 278 -9.00 -13.31 -23.33
CA SER A 278 -9.72 -12.97 -24.57
C SER A 278 -11.16 -13.49 -24.48
N GLU A 279 -12.09 -12.95 -25.29
CA GLU A 279 -13.47 -13.46 -25.30
C GLU A 279 -13.52 -14.96 -25.61
N ARG A 280 -12.73 -15.39 -26.60
CA ARG A 280 -12.63 -16.80 -27.00
C ARG A 280 -12.17 -17.67 -25.84
N PHE A 281 -11.10 -17.27 -25.16
CA PHE A 281 -10.58 -18.00 -24.00
C PHE A 281 -11.63 -18.11 -22.89
N ILE A 282 -12.33 -17.00 -22.60
CA ILE A 282 -13.39 -16.97 -21.58
C ILE A 282 -14.54 -17.90 -21.96
N GLU A 283 -14.98 -17.90 -23.22
CA GLU A 283 -16.05 -18.77 -23.70
C GLU A 283 -15.69 -20.25 -23.57
N GLU A 284 -14.48 -20.63 -24.00
CA GLU A 284 -13.98 -22.01 -23.95
C GLU A 284 -13.82 -22.50 -22.49
N ASN A 285 -13.46 -21.61 -21.56
CA ASN A 285 -13.13 -21.94 -20.17
C ASN A 285 -14.14 -21.44 -19.13
N LYS A 286 -15.33 -21.00 -19.55
CA LYS A 286 -16.34 -20.37 -18.66
C LYS A 286 -16.77 -21.23 -17.47
N HIS A 287 -16.66 -22.55 -17.58
CA HIS A 287 -17.00 -23.49 -16.51
C HIS A 287 -15.94 -23.58 -15.40
N ARG A 288 -14.74 -23.05 -15.65
CA ARG A 288 -13.62 -23.00 -14.68
C ARG A 288 -13.39 -21.61 -14.12
N ILE A 289 -13.66 -20.59 -14.93
CA ILE A 289 -13.50 -19.17 -14.58
C ILE A 289 -14.51 -18.77 -13.50
N SER A 290 -14.01 -18.06 -12.48
CA SER A 290 -14.84 -17.48 -11.45
C SER A 290 -15.29 -16.08 -11.89
N PHE A 291 -16.46 -16.00 -12.51
CA PHE A 291 -17.06 -14.72 -12.95
C PHE A 291 -17.18 -13.68 -11.81
N PRO A 292 -17.58 -14.04 -10.57
CA PRO A 292 -17.58 -13.09 -9.46
C PRO A 292 -16.20 -12.47 -9.18
N ASN A 293 -15.13 -13.26 -9.23
CA ASN A 293 -13.77 -12.76 -9.05
C ASN A 293 -13.29 -11.95 -10.27
N LEU A 294 -13.66 -12.37 -11.47
CA LEU A 294 -13.30 -11.69 -12.72
C LEU A 294 -14.00 -10.33 -12.87
N SER A 295 -15.15 -10.14 -12.20
CA SER A 295 -15.97 -8.91 -12.27
C SER A 295 -15.17 -7.65 -11.87
N GLY A 296 -14.30 -7.75 -10.87
CA GLY A 296 -13.42 -6.67 -10.43
C GLY A 296 -12.04 -6.65 -11.12
N ASN A 297 -11.79 -7.56 -12.06
CA ASN A 297 -10.49 -7.68 -12.68
C ASN A 297 -10.31 -6.61 -13.77
N ALA A 298 -9.30 -5.76 -13.57
CA ALA A 298 -9.00 -4.62 -14.43
C ALA A 298 -8.11 -4.97 -15.64
N HIS A 299 -7.94 -6.26 -15.98
CA HIS A 299 -7.06 -6.68 -17.06
C HIS A 299 -7.53 -6.24 -18.47
N ILE A 300 -6.61 -5.71 -19.27
CA ILE A 300 -6.87 -5.14 -20.60
C ILE A 300 -7.35 -6.17 -21.64
N GLY A 301 -6.96 -7.43 -21.48
CA GLY A 301 -7.39 -8.54 -22.35
C GLY A 301 -8.83 -9.01 -22.09
N ILE A 302 -9.47 -8.59 -21.00
CA ILE A 302 -10.89 -8.88 -20.78
C ILE A 302 -11.70 -7.92 -21.67
N PRO A 303 -12.57 -8.43 -22.58
CA PRO A 303 -13.25 -7.62 -23.59
C PRO A 303 -14.46 -6.89 -23.00
N TRP A 304 -14.24 -6.03 -22.00
CA TRP A 304 -15.32 -5.28 -21.37
C TRP A 304 -16.08 -4.43 -22.41
N SER A 305 -17.31 -4.84 -22.69
CA SER A 305 -18.26 -4.15 -23.55
C SER A 305 -19.66 -4.34 -22.99
N HIS A 306 -20.62 -3.51 -23.43
CA HIS A 306 -22.03 -3.67 -23.05
C HIS A 306 -22.51 -5.08 -23.40
N ASP A 307 -22.33 -5.52 -24.65
CA ASP A 307 -22.73 -6.86 -25.11
C ASP A 307 -22.07 -7.99 -24.30
N PHE A 308 -20.77 -7.88 -23.98
CA PHE A 308 -20.06 -8.91 -23.21
C PHE A 308 -20.55 -8.98 -21.76
N ILE A 309 -20.80 -7.84 -21.12
CA ILE A 309 -21.36 -7.79 -19.77
C ILE A 309 -22.74 -8.44 -19.75
N PHE A 310 -23.62 -8.08 -20.69
CA PHE A 310 -25.00 -8.58 -20.72
C PHE A 310 -25.11 -10.03 -21.16
N LYS A 311 -24.19 -10.52 -21.99
CA LYS A 311 -24.08 -11.94 -22.36
C LYS A 311 -23.92 -12.84 -21.13
N TYR A 312 -23.26 -12.36 -20.07
CA TYR A 312 -22.97 -13.10 -18.85
C TYR A 312 -23.53 -12.44 -17.58
N ILE A 313 -24.59 -11.62 -17.71
CA ILE A 313 -25.10 -10.78 -16.61
C ILE A 313 -25.41 -11.53 -15.32
N GLU A 314 -25.95 -12.74 -15.44
CA GLU A 314 -26.33 -13.59 -14.29
C GLU A 314 -25.13 -14.20 -13.56
N ALA A 315 -23.95 -14.21 -14.19
CA ALA A 315 -22.72 -14.79 -13.63
C ALA A 315 -21.84 -13.74 -12.92
N TRP A 316 -21.99 -12.45 -13.27
CA TRP A 316 -21.16 -11.38 -12.73
C TRP A 316 -21.57 -10.98 -11.30
N ASP A 317 -20.58 -10.57 -10.52
CA ASP A 317 -20.79 -9.81 -9.29
C ASP A 317 -20.97 -8.33 -9.66
N ILE A 318 -22.22 -7.88 -9.68
CA ILE A 318 -22.57 -6.51 -10.13
C ILE A 318 -21.87 -5.42 -9.28
N PRO A 319 -21.83 -5.49 -7.93
CA PRO A 319 -21.04 -4.57 -7.14
C PRO A 319 -19.58 -4.49 -7.58
N ALA A 320 -18.92 -5.63 -7.82
CA ALA A 320 -17.54 -5.65 -8.29
C ALA A 320 -17.38 -5.09 -9.72
N LEU A 321 -18.34 -5.35 -10.61
CA LEU A 321 -18.38 -4.69 -11.93
C LEU A 321 -18.41 -3.18 -11.76
N ILE A 322 -19.33 -2.64 -10.96
CA ILE A 322 -19.47 -1.19 -10.71
C ILE A 322 -18.19 -0.55 -10.19
N GLY A 323 -17.39 -1.27 -9.40
CA GLY A 323 -16.08 -0.81 -8.93
C GLY A 323 -14.95 -0.91 -9.98
N ASN A 324 -15.17 -1.61 -11.08
CA ASN A 324 -14.11 -1.96 -12.04
C ASN A 324 -13.70 -0.75 -12.91
N PRO A 325 -12.44 -0.29 -12.81
CA PRO A 325 -11.96 0.87 -13.57
C PRO A 325 -11.71 0.57 -15.06
N SER A 326 -11.68 -0.70 -15.48
CA SER A 326 -11.41 -1.06 -16.87
C SER A 326 -12.66 -1.18 -17.74
N ILE A 327 -13.85 -1.05 -17.15
CA ILE A 327 -15.11 -1.01 -17.89
C ILE A 327 -15.29 0.38 -18.55
N PRO A 328 -15.66 0.44 -19.83
CA PRO A 328 -15.98 1.70 -20.51
C PRO A 328 -17.34 2.23 -20.06
N TRP A 329 -17.36 2.97 -18.96
CA TRP A 329 -18.59 3.44 -18.32
C TRP A 329 -19.40 4.44 -19.16
N THR A 330 -20.71 4.18 -19.23
CA THR A 330 -21.75 5.09 -19.72
C THR A 330 -22.84 5.23 -18.66
N ASP A 331 -23.58 6.35 -18.66
CA ASP A 331 -24.67 6.55 -17.71
C ASP A 331 -25.75 5.46 -17.88
N GLU A 332 -25.99 5.02 -19.13
CA GLU A 332 -26.90 3.92 -19.45
C GLU A 332 -26.46 2.60 -18.82
N LEU A 333 -25.18 2.24 -18.92
CA LEU A 333 -24.66 0.99 -18.32
C LEU A 333 -24.78 1.01 -16.80
N ILE A 334 -24.48 2.15 -16.15
CA ILE A 334 -24.63 2.30 -14.70
C ILE A 334 -26.10 2.09 -14.31
N ASP A 335 -27.03 2.72 -15.03
CA ASP A 335 -28.46 2.61 -14.78
C ASP A 335 -28.95 1.15 -14.86
N GLU A 336 -28.57 0.44 -15.92
CA GLU A 336 -28.99 -0.94 -16.12
C GLU A 336 -28.40 -1.88 -15.06
N LEU A 337 -27.11 -1.71 -14.69
CA LEU A 337 -26.50 -2.49 -13.63
C LEU A 337 -27.13 -2.24 -12.26
N TYR A 338 -27.45 -0.98 -11.94
CA TYR A 338 -28.19 -0.66 -10.71
C TYR A 338 -29.59 -1.29 -10.71
N GLN A 339 -30.29 -1.31 -11.85
CA GLN A 339 -31.57 -2.01 -11.97
C GLN A 339 -31.43 -3.52 -11.75
N MET A 340 -30.39 -4.14 -12.34
CA MET A 340 -30.12 -5.57 -12.19
C MET A 340 -29.73 -5.94 -10.76
N ALA A 341 -28.89 -5.14 -10.09
CA ALA A 341 -28.53 -5.36 -8.69
C ALA A 341 -29.76 -5.34 -7.78
N ASN A 342 -30.66 -4.36 -7.97
CA ASN A 342 -31.91 -4.28 -7.22
C ASN A 342 -32.83 -5.50 -7.48
N LYS A 343 -32.81 -6.06 -8.69
CA LYS A 343 -33.54 -7.29 -9.04
C LYS A 343 -32.92 -8.53 -8.42
N HIS A 344 -31.59 -8.70 -8.45
CA HIS A 344 -30.90 -9.86 -7.89
C HIS A 344 -31.06 -9.96 -6.38
N SER A 345 -30.92 -8.84 -5.66
CA SER A 345 -31.12 -8.81 -4.20
C SER A 345 -32.55 -9.23 -3.79
N SER A 346 -33.54 -9.18 -4.70
CA SER A 346 -34.92 -9.63 -4.46
C SER A 346 -35.17 -11.14 -4.61
N GLN A 347 -34.19 -11.94 -5.05
CA GLN A 347 -34.37 -13.36 -5.43
C GLN A 347 -33.87 -14.42 -4.42
N ILE A 348 -33.75 -14.10 -3.12
CA ILE A 348 -33.43 -15.11 -2.09
C ILE A 348 -34.61 -16.10 -1.96
N LYS A 349 -34.42 -17.36 -2.37
CA LYS A 349 -35.47 -18.39 -2.39
C LYS A 349 -35.59 -19.10 -1.03
N MET A 350 -36.83 -19.46 -0.69
CA MET A 350 -37.21 -20.11 0.59
C MET A 350 -36.58 -21.50 0.79
N ASN A 351 -36.15 -22.14 -0.30
CA ASN A 351 -35.69 -23.54 -0.30
C ASN A 351 -34.24 -23.72 0.19
N ASP A 352 -33.48 -22.64 0.40
CA ASP A 352 -32.08 -22.70 0.80
C ASP A 352 -31.89 -22.85 2.33
N PHE A 353 -32.95 -22.71 3.12
CA PHE A 353 -32.92 -22.75 4.59
C PHE A 353 -34.11 -23.53 5.20
N PRO A 354 -34.17 -24.86 5.05
CA PRO A 354 -35.27 -25.66 5.58
C PRO A 354 -35.34 -25.58 7.12
N GLY A 355 -36.54 -25.28 7.65
CA GLY A 355 -36.81 -25.20 9.09
C GLY A 355 -36.76 -23.80 9.71
N MET A 356 -36.52 -22.75 8.92
CA MET A 356 -36.50 -21.36 9.39
C MET A 356 -37.90 -20.73 9.38
N SER A 357 -38.25 -19.94 10.41
CA SER A 357 -39.52 -19.21 10.45
C SER A 357 -39.56 -18.09 9.40
N GLU A 358 -40.75 -17.80 8.89
CA GLU A 358 -40.97 -16.76 7.86
C GLU A 358 -40.51 -15.37 8.33
N GLU A 359 -40.66 -15.06 9.62
CA GLU A 359 -40.25 -13.79 10.23
C GLU A 359 -38.71 -13.63 10.25
N LYS A 360 -37.99 -14.67 10.68
CA LYS A 360 -36.51 -14.67 10.72
C LYS A 360 -35.90 -14.68 9.32
N MET A 361 -36.58 -15.33 8.37
CA MET A 361 -36.23 -15.29 6.95
C MET A 361 -36.39 -13.87 6.36
N ASN A 362 -37.48 -13.19 6.67
CA ASN A 362 -37.71 -11.81 6.21
C ASN A 362 -36.67 -10.83 6.78
N GLU A 363 -36.23 -11.05 8.02
CA GLU A 363 -35.15 -10.28 8.63
C GLU A 363 -33.80 -10.53 7.92
N ILE A 364 -33.43 -11.80 7.68
CA ILE A 364 -32.19 -12.16 6.95
C ILE A 364 -32.20 -11.61 5.53
N LYS A 365 -33.32 -11.71 4.81
CA LYS A 365 -33.48 -11.13 3.48
C LYS A 365 -33.26 -9.62 3.49
N LYS A 366 -33.85 -8.92 4.48
CA LYS A 366 -33.67 -7.48 4.65
C LYS A 366 -32.20 -7.11 4.90
N TYR A 367 -31.47 -7.89 5.71
CA TYR A 367 -30.05 -7.68 5.96
C TYR A 367 -29.18 -7.98 4.74
N ALA A 368 -29.43 -9.07 4.00
CA ALA A 368 -28.70 -9.42 2.78
C ALA A 368 -28.89 -8.38 1.67
N ILE A 369 -30.13 -7.92 1.45
CA ILE A 369 -30.44 -6.83 0.52
C ILE A 369 -29.70 -5.53 0.93
N TYR A 370 -29.69 -5.23 2.22
CA TYR A 370 -29.00 -4.06 2.75
C TYR A 370 -27.47 -4.18 2.57
N SER A 371 -26.87 -5.34 2.84
CA SER A 371 -25.43 -5.56 2.67
C SER A 371 -25.00 -5.47 1.20
N ASP A 372 -25.79 -6.03 0.29
CA ASP A 372 -25.51 -5.97 -1.15
C ASP A 372 -25.59 -4.54 -1.67
N LYS A 373 -26.63 -3.79 -1.25
CA LYS A 373 -26.79 -2.39 -1.64
C LYS A 373 -25.71 -1.49 -1.06
N ARG A 374 -25.31 -1.73 0.18
CA ARG A 374 -24.20 -1.01 0.83
C ARG A 374 -22.88 -1.28 0.10
N ARG A 375 -22.62 -2.54 -0.29
CA ARG A 375 -21.44 -2.89 -1.09
C ARG A 375 -21.48 -2.24 -2.48
N LEU A 376 -22.60 -2.31 -3.18
CA LEU A 376 -22.80 -1.69 -4.50
C LEU A 376 -22.47 -0.19 -4.45
N ASN A 377 -23.04 0.53 -3.49
CA ASN A 377 -22.79 1.96 -3.33
C ASN A 377 -21.33 2.25 -2.93
N ALA A 378 -20.71 1.40 -2.12
CA ALA A 378 -19.30 1.57 -1.76
C ALA A 378 -18.40 1.43 -2.99
N GLU A 379 -18.62 0.42 -3.83
CA GLU A 379 -17.87 0.23 -5.07
C GLU A 379 -18.11 1.36 -6.08
N PHE A 380 -19.35 1.85 -6.18
CA PHE A 380 -19.67 3.03 -6.97
C PHE A 380 -18.86 4.25 -6.52
N CYS A 381 -18.84 4.54 -5.20
CA CYS A 381 -18.07 5.66 -4.65
C CYS A 381 -16.55 5.52 -4.83
N LYS A 382 -16.01 4.29 -4.88
CA LYS A 382 -14.57 4.02 -5.10
C LYS A 382 -14.15 4.18 -6.55
N ASN A 383 -15.07 4.03 -7.51
CA ASN A 383 -14.71 3.96 -8.92
C ASN A 383 -14.06 5.27 -9.40
N THR A 384 -12.83 5.16 -9.89
CA THR A 384 -11.98 6.30 -10.30
C THR A 384 -12.14 6.69 -11.77
N ARG A 385 -13.01 6.00 -12.51
CA ARG A 385 -13.19 6.14 -13.95
C ARG A 385 -14.59 6.59 -14.35
N LEU A 386 -15.49 6.76 -13.39
CA LEU A 386 -16.78 7.40 -13.63
C LEU A 386 -16.60 8.89 -13.94
N LYS A 387 -17.48 9.42 -14.80
CA LYS A 387 -17.60 10.86 -15.04
C LYS A 387 -18.45 11.49 -13.94
N TRP A 388 -17.79 11.81 -12.83
CA TRP A 388 -18.47 12.38 -11.65
C TRP A 388 -19.14 13.72 -11.95
N SER A 389 -20.43 13.80 -11.62
CA SER A 389 -21.25 15.00 -11.73
C SER A 389 -22.22 15.10 -10.55
N VAL A 390 -22.70 16.32 -10.28
CA VAL A 390 -23.70 16.54 -9.23
C VAL A 390 -24.98 15.75 -9.51
N SER A 391 -25.41 15.66 -10.77
CA SER A 391 -26.58 14.88 -11.17
C SER A 391 -26.39 13.39 -10.94
N LEU A 392 -25.22 12.84 -11.30
CA LEU A 392 -24.91 11.43 -11.12
C LEU A 392 -24.93 11.05 -9.62
N ILE A 393 -24.28 11.83 -8.76
CA ILE A 393 -24.30 11.57 -7.31
C ILE A 393 -25.72 11.70 -6.77
N LYS A 394 -26.46 12.75 -7.11
CA LYS A 394 -27.84 12.95 -6.63
C LYS A 394 -28.76 11.79 -7.00
N LYS A 395 -28.55 11.15 -8.15
CA LYS A 395 -29.34 10.00 -8.61
C LYS A 395 -29.19 8.79 -7.68
N TYR A 396 -27.99 8.52 -7.18
CA TYR A 396 -27.66 7.30 -6.44
C TYR A 396 -27.45 7.49 -4.93
N ALA A 397 -27.17 8.71 -4.48
CA ALA A 397 -26.80 9.02 -3.11
C ALA A 397 -27.95 8.95 -2.08
N THR A 398 -29.18 8.67 -2.51
CA THR A 398 -30.36 8.56 -1.62
C THR A 398 -30.22 7.48 -0.55
N SER A 399 -29.30 6.54 -0.75
CA SER A 399 -29.00 5.45 0.19
C SER A 399 -27.59 5.49 0.77
N PHE A 400 -26.88 6.62 0.63
CA PHE A 400 -25.55 6.78 1.18
C PHE A 400 -25.61 7.11 2.67
N ASP A 401 -24.90 6.31 3.47
CA ASP A 401 -24.53 6.63 4.84
C ASP A 401 -23.18 7.39 4.88
N SER A 402 -22.72 7.75 6.09
CA SER A 402 -21.44 8.44 6.30
C SER A 402 -20.23 7.72 5.68
N TYR A 403 -20.23 6.38 5.68
CA TYR A 403 -19.15 5.59 5.11
C TYR A 403 -19.01 5.79 3.59
N HIS A 404 -20.13 5.87 2.87
CA HIS A 404 -20.09 6.12 1.42
C HIS A 404 -19.59 7.52 1.08
N TRP A 405 -19.98 8.52 1.88
CA TRP A 405 -19.51 9.90 1.71
C TRP A 405 -18.01 10.03 2.00
N GLU A 406 -17.49 9.30 2.97
CA GLU A 406 -16.05 9.26 3.27
C GLU A 406 -15.23 8.66 2.12
N ILE A 407 -15.71 7.56 1.53
CA ILE A 407 -15.10 6.98 0.33
C ILE A 407 -15.10 7.99 -0.83
N LEU A 408 -16.26 8.60 -1.10
CA LEU A 408 -16.42 9.53 -2.22
C LEU A 408 -15.55 10.79 -2.04
N ALA A 409 -15.43 11.29 -0.82
CA ALA A 409 -14.57 12.42 -0.48
C ALA A 409 -13.07 12.11 -0.69
N ASN A 410 -12.65 10.86 -0.51
CA ASN A 410 -11.28 10.40 -0.77
C ASN A 410 -11.02 10.01 -2.23
N ASN A 411 -12.05 9.88 -3.07
CA ASN A 411 -11.90 9.48 -4.46
C ASN A 411 -11.21 10.57 -5.31
N ALA A 412 -10.13 10.20 -5.98
CA ALA A 412 -9.29 11.11 -6.76
C ALA A 412 -9.93 11.69 -8.01
N SER A 413 -10.91 10.98 -8.56
CA SER A 413 -11.57 11.34 -9.81
C SER A 413 -12.75 12.28 -9.61
N VAL A 414 -13.19 12.47 -8.36
CA VAL A 414 -14.24 13.44 -8.03
C VAL A 414 -13.64 14.85 -8.08
N PRO A 415 -14.23 15.81 -8.82
CA PRO A 415 -13.62 17.12 -9.05
C PRO A 415 -13.34 17.92 -7.78
N TRP A 416 -14.27 17.86 -6.82
CA TRP A 416 -14.24 18.63 -5.57
C TRP A 416 -13.81 20.10 -5.75
N ASP A 417 -14.31 20.76 -6.81
CA ASP A 417 -14.30 22.22 -6.87
C ASP A 417 -15.32 22.81 -5.87
N HIS A 418 -15.28 24.13 -5.67
CA HIS A 418 -16.09 24.81 -4.66
C HIS A 418 -17.59 24.59 -4.86
N ASP A 419 -18.10 24.69 -6.08
CA ASP A 419 -19.53 24.54 -6.39
C ASP A 419 -19.98 23.08 -6.21
N PHE A 420 -19.13 22.13 -6.62
CA PHE A 420 -19.37 20.71 -6.44
C PHE A 420 -19.41 20.35 -4.95
N PHE A 421 -18.46 20.85 -4.16
CA PHE A 421 -18.42 20.62 -2.73
C PHE A 421 -19.64 21.21 -2.02
N LEU A 422 -20.01 22.46 -2.34
CA LEU A 422 -21.17 23.13 -1.73
C LEU A 422 -22.48 22.42 -2.04
N SER A 423 -22.59 21.76 -3.19
CA SER A 423 -23.76 20.95 -3.56
C SER A 423 -24.03 19.77 -2.60
N PHE A 424 -23.01 19.33 -1.85
CA PHE A 424 -23.06 18.17 -0.96
C PHE A 424 -22.55 18.48 0.46
N PHE A 425 -22.32 19.76 0.78
CA PHE A 425 -21.74 20.16 2.07
C PHE A 425 -22.54 19.62 3.27
N GLY A 426 -23.88 19.60 3.15
CA GLY A 426 -24.76 19.09 4.20
C GLY A 426 -24.53 17.62 4.57
N GLN A 427 -24.10 16.80 3.62
CA GLN A 427 -23.73 15.40 3.82
C GLN A 427 -22.26 15.26 4.24
N ILE A 428 -21.37 16.03 3.62
CA ILE A 428 -19.93 15.97 3.87
C ILE A 428 -19.61 16.46 5.29
N GLN A 429 -20.32 17.45 5.84
CA GLN A 429 -20.09 17.90 7.23
C GLN A 429 -20.38 16.81 8.29
N GLN A 430 -21.06 15.71 7.91
CA GLN A 430 -21.35 14.60 8.83
C GLN A 430 -20.19 13.59 8.91
N ILE A 431 -19.22 13.66 8.00
CA ILE A 431 -18.00 12.85 8.03
C ILE A 431 -16.85 13.66 8.63
N ASN A 432 -15.80 12.98 9.12
CA ASN A 432 -14.63 13.66 9.65
C ASN A 432 -13.71 14.16 8.51
N ILE A 433 -14.13 15.23 7.84
CA ILE A 433 -13.42 15.83 6.70
C ILE A 433 -12.02 16.29 7.07
N SER A 434 -11.78 16.63 8.35
CA SER A 434 -10.45 17.02 8.82
C SER A 434 -9.41 15.93 8.58
N LEU A 435 -9.81 14.67 8.37
CA LEU A 435 -8.90 13.57 8.03
C LEU A 435 -8.60 13.48 6.51
N ILE A 436 -9.29 14.25 5.67
CA ILE A 436 -9.32 14.07 4.22
C ILE A 436 -8.39 15.08 3.53
N GLN A 437 -7.11 14.71 3.46
CA GLN A 437 -6.04 15.49 2.80
C GLN A 437 -6.44 15.98 1.39
N ARG A 438 -7.16 15.17 0.62
CA ARG A 438 -7.57 15.50 -0.75
C ARG A 438 -8.49 16.73 -0.82
N LEU A 439 -9.43 16.84 0.10
CA LEU A 439 -10.35 17.98 0.16
C LEU A 439 -9.58 19.24 0.55
N TRP A 440 -8.61 19.14 1.46
CA TRP A 440 -7.69 20.23 1.77
C TRP A 440 -6.91 20.72 0.54
N ASP A 441 -6.23 19.80 -0.16
CA ASP A 441 -5.37 20.12 -1.30
C ASP A 441 -6.14 20.79 -2.45
N ARG A 442 -7.44 20.47 -2.59
CA ARG A 442 -8.31 21.02 -3.65
C ARG A 442 -9.00 22.32 -3.25
N LEU A 443 -9.55 22.38 -2.03
CA LEU A 443 -10.48 23.44 -1.65
C LEU A 443 -9.80 24.61 -0.94
N PHE A 444 -8.70 24.37 -0.22
CA PHE A 444 -8.08 25.35 0.68
C PHE A 444 -6.65 25.67 0.31
N ALA A 445 -5.79 24.65 0.17
CA ALA A 445 -4.35 24.84 -0.06
C ALA A 445 -4.00 25.83 -1.19
N PRO A 446 -4.71 25.86 -2.34
CA PRO A 446 -4.39 26.78 -3.44
C PRO A 446 -4.67 28.27 -3.14
N TYR A 447 -5.47 28.56 -2.10
CA TYR A 447 -5.97 29.90 -1.81
C TYR A 447 -5.43 30.48 -0.50
N LEU A 448 -4.72 29.67 0.29
CA LEU A 448 -4.17 30.08 1.57
C LEU A 448 -2.71 30.53 1.41
N THR A 449 -2.41 31.70 1.98
CA THR A 449 -1.06 32.23 2.14
C THR A 449 -0.81 32.46 3.62
N ASP A 450 0.46 32.59 4.05
CA ASP A 450 0.78 32.79 5.47
C ASP A 450 0.07 34.01 6.05
N LYS A 451 -0.01 35.09 5.26
CA LYS A 451 -0.74 36.29 5.63
C LYS A 451 -2.24 36.02 5.79
N LEU A 452 -2.84 35.31 4.83
CA LEU A 452 -4.28 35.01 4.89
C LEU A 452 -4.63 34.06 6.03
N VAL A 453 -3.77 33.07 6.32
CA VAL A 453 -3.97 32.16 7.44
C VAL A 453 -3.92 32.92 8.76
N LEU A 454 -3.02 33.89 8.91
CA LEU A 454 -3.01 34.77 10.07
C LEU A 454 -4.30 35.58 10.20
N GLU A 455 -4.75 36.23 9.11
CA GLU A 455 -6.02 36.97 9.10
C GLU A 455 -7.22 36.09 9.48
N ILE A 456 -7.24 34.84 8.96
CA ILE A 456 -8.27 33.85 9.30
C ILE A 456 -8.21 33.49 10.78
N LEU A 457 -7.03 33.17 11.32
CA LEU A 457 -6.85 32.79 12.72
C LEU A 457 -7.24 33.94 13.66
N GLU A 458 -6.86 35.18 13.35
CA GLU A 458 -7.28 36.38 14.09
C GLU A 458 -8.81 36.56 14.09
N GLU A 459 -9.47 36.23 12.97
CA GLU A 459 -10.92 36.37 12.86
C GLU A 459 -11.70 35.26 13.57
N ILE A 460 -11.25 34.00 13.47
CA ILE A 460 -12.00 32.84 13.97
C ILE A 460 -11.71 32.52 15.44
N THR A 461 -10.47 32.70 15.92
CA THR A 461 -10.09 32.28 17.29
C THR A 461 -10.86 32.97 18.41
N PRO A 462 -11.31 34.24 18.30
CA PRO A 462 -12.19 34.85 19.31
C PRO A 462 -13.59 34.22 19.37
N ARG A 463 -13.99 33.46 18.34
CA ARG A 463 -15.28 32.78 18.24
C ARG A 463 -15.24 31.34 18.77
N LEU A 464 -14.05 30.84 19.11
CA LEU A 464 -13.80 29.44 19.47
C LEU A 464 -13.54 29.29 20.97
N PRO A 465 -13.98 28.17 21.58
CA PRO A 465 -13.58 27.84 22.93
C PRO A 465 -12.07 27.55 22.97
N ARG A 466 -11.37 28.02 24.01
CA ARG A 466 -9.99 27.58 24.28
C ARG A 466 -10.04 26.12 24.73
N LEU A 467 -9.23 25.26 24.11
CA LEU A 467 -9.25 23.82 24.34
C LEU A 467 -8.59 23.41 25.66
N ASN A 468 -7.70 24.25 26.21
CA ASN A 468 -7.38 24.47 27.62
C ASN A 468 -6.03 25.18 27.72
N ASP A 469 -5.80 25.87 28.84
CA ASP A 469 -4.44 26.12 29.33
C ASP A 469 -3.80 24.75 29.56
N LEU A 470 -3.09 24.23 28.56
CA LEU A 470 -2.19 23.09 28.76
C LEU A 470 -1.32 23.47 29.94
N ALA A 471 -1.48 22.74 31.05
CA ALA A 471 -0.67 22.90 32.24
C ALA A 471 0.80 22.89 31.80
N VAL A 472 1.41 24.08 31.92
CA VAL A 472 2.79 24.40 31.55
C VAL A 472 3.78 23.40 32.11
#